data_AF-A0A2U1LEH3-F1
#
_entry.id   AF-A0A2U1LEH3-F1
#
_cell.length_a   1.000
_cell.length_b   1.000
_cell.length_c   1.000
_cell.angle_alpha   90.00
_cell.angle_beta   90.00
_cell.angle_gamma   90.00
#
_symmetry.space_group_name_H-M   'P 1'
#
loop_
_entity.id
_entity.type
_entity.pdbx_description
1 polymer ?
#
loop_
_entity_poly.entity_id
_entity_poly.type
_entity_poly.pdbx_seq_one_letter_code
_entity_poly.pdbx_strand_id
1 'polypeptide(L)'
;MKVPLNSTNKLFRETRDHNFEVVVQGLFVKKWAHRWMTSRIEKPRILILGGALEYRRVSNLLSSFDTLLHQEMDHLKMVVAKIDAHQPDVLLI
;
A
#
# COMPACT_ATOMS: atom_id res chain seq x y z
N MET A 1 20.73 -17.15 1.40
CA MET A 1 19.75 -17.82 2.29
C MET A 1 18.42 -17.94 1.53
N LYS A 2 18.04 -19.15 1.11
CA LYS A 2 16.86 -19.40 0.27
C LYS A 2 15.67 -19.59 1.22
N VAL A 3 14.80 -18.58 1.34
CA VAL A 3 13.58 -18.71 2.15
C VAL A 3 12.70 -19.79 1.49
N PRO A 4 12.29 -20.85 2.21
CA PRO A 4 11.48 -21.90 1.61
C PRO A 4 10.11 -21.32 1.20
N LEU A 5 9.73 -21.56 -0.05
CA LEU A 5 8.41 -21.17 -0.57
C LEU A 5 7.36 -22.08 0.09
N ASN A 6 6.40 -21.47 0.78
CA ASN A 6 5.23 -22.17 1.31
C ASN A 6 4.29 -22.60 0.17
N SER A 7 3.37 -23.52 0.46
CA SER A 7 2.49 -24.18 -0.53
C SER A 7 1.75 -23.20 -1.45
N THR A 8 1.34 -22.03 -0.96
CA THR A 8 0.68 -20.98 -1.75
C THR A 8 1.62 -20.32 -2.75
N ASN A 9 2.84 -19.95 -2.34
CA ASN A 9 3.82 -19.36 -3.26
C ASN A 9 4.41 -20.40 -4.23
N LYS A 10 4.39 -21.67 -3.84
CA LYS A 10 4.73 -22.79 -4.73
C LYS A 10 3.66 -22.97 -5.81
N LEU A 11 2.37 -22.94 -5.45
CA LEU A 11 1.23 -22.97 -6.38
C LEU A 11 1.31 -21.86 -7.43
N PHE A 12 1.62 -20.61 -7.05
CA PHE A 12 1.75 -19.47 -7.98
C PHE A 12 3.00 -19.51 -8.89
N ARG A 13 4.03 -20.28 -8.50
CA ARG A 13 5.27 -20.39 -9.28
C ARG A 13 5.22 -21.55 -10.28
N GLU A 14 4.51 -22.62 -9.93
CA GLU A 14 4.34 -23.85 -10.72
C GLU A 14 3.22 -23.71 -11.78
N THR A 15 2.37 -22.67 -11.67
CA THR A 15 1.26 -22.32 -12.58
C THR A 15 1.67 -21.64 -13.89
N ARG A 16 2.95 -21.35 -14.11
CA ARG A 16 3.37 -20.62 -15.32
C ARG A 16 3.44 -21.45 -16.59
N ASP A 17 3.38 -22.78 -16.48
CA ASP A 17 3.63 -23.66 -17.64
C ASP A 17 2.38 -24.40 -18.16
N HIS A 18 1.25 -24.45 -17.45
CA HIS A 18 0.01 -25.09 -17.92
C HIS A 18 -1.24 -24.34 -17.39
N ASN A 19 -2.32 -24.28 -18.17
CA ASN A 19 -3.61 -23.66 -17.79
C ASN A 19 -4.12 -24.26 -16.46
N PHE A 20 -4.07 -23.49 -15.39
CA PHE A 20 -4.56 -23.87 -14.07
C PHE A 20 -5.40 -22.73 -13.49
N GLU A 21 -6.63 -23.05 -13.12
CA GLU A 21 -7.54 -22.15 -12.41
C GLU A 21 -7.54 -22.48 -10.91
N VAL A 22 -7.45 -21.45 -10.07
CA VAL A 22 -7.48 -21.58 -8.61
C VAL A 22 -8.56 -20.66 -8.06
N VAL A 23 -9.52 -21.24 -7.35
CA VAL A 23 -10.54 -20.48 -6.63
C VAL A 23 -10.01 -20.08 -5.27
N VAL A 24 -9.99 -18.78 -4.99
CA VAL A 24 -9.56 -18.21 -3.71
C VAL A 24 -10.76 -17.55 -3.05
N GLN A 25 -11.04 -17.89 -1.80
CA GLN A 25 -11.99 -17.14 -0.98
C GLN A 25 -11.28 -15.94 -0.37
N GLY A 26 -11.17 -14.85 -1.13
CA GLY A 26 -10.49 -13.63 -0.68
C GLY A 26 -10.16 -12.67 -1.82
N LEU A 27 -9.41 -11.61 -1.48
CA LEU A 27 -8.90 -10.63 -2.43
C LEU A 27 -7.44 -10.91 -2.74
N PHE A 28 -7.05 -10.75 -4.00
CA PHE A 28 -5.67 -10.81 -4.43
C PHE A 28 -5.15 -9.41 -4.74
N VAL A 29 -4.12 -8.96 -4.02
CA VAL A 29 -3.46 -7.68 -4.28
C VAL A 29 -2.17 -7.93 -5.04
N LYS A 30 -2.03 -7.28 -6.19
CA LYS A 30 -1.00 -7.60 -7.19
C LYS A 30 0.42 -7.16 -6.80
N LYS A 31 0.58 -6.14 -5.95
CA LYS A 31 1.89 -5.58 -5.58
C LYS A 31 1.86 -4.83 -4.26
N TRP A 32 2.93 -4.97 -3.49
CA TRP A 32 3.21 -4.15 -2.30
C TRP A 32 3.84 -2.82 -2.72
N ALA A 33 3.51 -1.72 -2.03
CA ALA A 33 4.04 -0.40 -2.37
C ALA A 33 5.56 -0.31 -2.15
N HIS A 34 6.10 -0.99 -1.13
CA HIS A 34 7.54 -1.04 -0.86
C HIS A 34 8.01 -2.49 -0.66
N ARG A 35 9.21 -2.82 -1.18
CA ARG A 35 9.75 -4.20 -1.21
C ARG A 35 10.03 -4.81 0.17
N TRP A 36 10.14 -3.99 1.20
CA TRP A 36 10.35 -4.41 2.59
C TRP A 36 9.08 -4.38 3.42
N MET A 37 7.92 -4.11 2.82
CA MET A 37 6.65 -4.30 3.51
C MET A 37 6.47 -5.78 3.86
N THR A 38 5.91 -6.02 5.03
CA THR A 38 5.60 -7.35 5.54
C THR A 38 4.69 -8.08 4.56
N SER A 39 5.14 -9.23 4.06
CA SER A 39 4.42 -9.99 3.03
C SER A 39 3.28 -10.87 3.58
N ARG A 40 3.18 -11.02 4.91
CA ARG A 40 2.14 -11.83 5.55
C ARG A 40 1.80 -11.24 6.92
N ILE A 41 0.51 -10.97 7.13
CA ILE A 41 -0.04 -10.45 8.39
C ILE A 41 -1.25 -11.30 8.73
N GLU A 42 -1.32 -11.83 9.95
CA GLU A 42 -2.45 -12.62 10.42
C GLU A 42 -3.51 -11.69 11.02
N LYS A 43 -4.78 -11.85 10.60
CA LYS A 43 -5.91 -10.99 11.03
C LYS A 43 -5.62 -9.48 10.86
N PRO A 44 -5.27 -9.01 9.65
CA PRO A 44 -4.89 -7.62 9.44
C PRO A 44 -6.06 -6.66 9.65
N ARG A 45 -5.78 -5.52 10.27
CA ARG A 45 -6.62 -4.33 10.26
C ARG A 45 -6.40 -3.59 8.94
N ILE A 46 -7.38 -3.65 8.06
CA ILE A 46 -7.32 -3.03 6.74
C ILE A 46 -8.03 -1.68 6.77
N LEU A 47 -7.34 -0.62 6.36
CA LEU A 47 -7.93 0.69 6.06
C LEU A 47 -7.98 0.88 4.55
N ILE A 48 -9.17 1.17 4.01
CA ILE A 48 -9.37 1.47 2.59
C ILE A 48 -9.71 2.95 2.45
N LEU A 49 -8.92 3.66 1.66
CA LEU A 49 -9.16 5.06 1.31
C LEU A 49 -9.77 5.13 -0.10
N GLY A 50 -10.79 5.96 -0.28
CA GLY A 50 -11.45 6.14 -1.59
C GLY A 50 -10.75 7.13 -2.54
N GLY A 51 -9.51 7.53 -2.24
CA GLY A 51 -8.79 8.54 -3.02
C GLY A 51 -7.31 8.60 -2.67
N ALA A 52 -6.52 9.25 -3.53
CA ALA A 52 -5.07 9.28 -3.41
C ALA A 52 -4.55 10.17 -2.26
N LEU A 53 -3.34 9.88 -1.78
CA LEU A 53 -2.60 10.74 -0.87
C LEU A 53 -1.96 11.90 -1.64
N GLU A 54 -2.78 12.86 -2.04
CA GLU A 54 -2.35 14.02 -2.82
C GLU A 54 -2.72 15.32 -2.12
N TYR A 55 -1.77 16.26 -2.08
CA TYR A 55 -2.05 17.61 -1.61
C TYR A 55 -2.84 18.38 -2.67
N ARG A 56 -4.08 18.77 -2.34
CA ARG A 56 -4.89 19.64 -3.19
C ARG A 56 -4.58 21.11 -2.91
N ARG A 57 -4.05 21.81 -3.91
CA ARG A 57 -3.68 23.23 -3.82
C ARG A 57 -4.92 24.14 -3.72
N VAL A 58 -4.80 25.20 -2.92
CA VAL A 58 -5.71 26.36 -2.96
C VAL A 58 -5.02 27.45 -3.78
N SER A 59 -5.59 27.81 -4.93
CA SER A 59 -4.91 28.50 -6.04
C SER A 59 -4.63 30.01 -5.87
N ASN A 60 -4.67 30.56 -4.65
CA ASN A 60 -4.79 32.02 -4.49
C ASN A 60 -3.60 32.72 -3.82
N LEU A 61 -2.45 32.05 -3.64
CA LEU A 61 -1.22 32.69 -3.17
C LEU A 61 -0.02 32.35 -4.05
N LEU A 62 0.72 33.38 -4.47
CA LEU A 62 2.04 33.25 -5.09
C LEU A 62 3.06 32.92 -4.00
N SER A 63 3.24 31.63 -3.76
CA SER A 63 4.24 31.09 -2.82
C SER A 63 5.54 30.74 -3.56
N SER A 64 6.69 30.88 -2.89
CA SER A 64 7.96 30.41 -3.44
C SER A 64 7.97 28.88 -3.54
N PHE A 65 8.81 28.33 -4.42
CA PHE A 65 8.91 26.88 -4.61
C PHE A 65 9.22 26.12 -3.31
N ASP A 66 10.14 26.65 -2.49
CA ASP A 66 10.50 26.04 -1.20
C ASP A 66 9.31 25.99 -0.23
N THR A 67 8.50 27.05 -0.19
CA THR A 67 7.31 27.09 0.68
C THR A 67 6.23 26.11 0.20
N LEU A 68 6.10 25.90 -1.11
CA LEU A 68 5.17 24.91 -1.67
C LEU A 68 5.61 23.48 -1.35
N LEU A 69 6.90 23.17 -1.51
CA LEU A 69 7.43 21.85 -1.15
C LEU A 69 7.26 21.54 0.34
N HIS A 70 7.49 22.52 1.22
CA HIS A 70 7.27 22.34 2.65
C HIS A 70 5.80 22.04 2.97
N GLN A 71 4.87 22.78 2.36
CA GLN A 71 3.43 22.56 2.55
C GLN A 71 2.97 21.19 2.06
N GLU A 72 3.42 20.75 0.89
CA GLU A 72 3.13 19.42 0.36
C GLU A 72 3.63 18.33 1.31
N MET A 73 4.85 18.48 1.82
CA MET A 73 5.45 17.54 2.77
C MET A 73 4.69 17.50 4.11
N ASP A 74 4.37 18.66 4.69
CA ASP A 74 3.70 18.73 5.99
C ASP A 74 2.24 18.25 5.91
N HIS A 75 1.55 18.49 4.79
CA HIS A 75 0.26 17.88 4.53
C HIS A 75 0.34 16.36 4.55
N LEU A 76 1.32 15.79 3.84
CA LEU A 76 1.50 14.35 3.77
C LEU A 76 1.77 13.75 5.17
N LYS A 77 2.62 14.40 5.97
CA LYS A 77 2.88 14.00 7.38
C LYS A 77 1.59 13.99 8.21
N MET A 78 0.76 15.01 8.07
CA MET A 78 -0.50 15.09 8.82
C MET A 78 -1.47 13.98 8.42
N VAL A 79 -1.61 13.69 7.13
CA VAL A 79 -2.47 12.60 6.65
C VAL A 79 -1.94 11.25 7.13
N VAL A 80 -0.63 11.02 7.07
CA VAL A 80 0.00 9.80 7.61
C VAL A 80 -0.24 9.67 9.11
N ALA A 81 -0.11 10.75 9.89
CA ALA A 81 -0.37 10.70 11.32
C ALA A 81 -1.83 10.34 11.66
N LYS A 82 -2.79 10.84 10.87
CA LYS A 82 -4.21 10.47 11.01
C LYS A 82 -4.44 9.00 10.68
N ILE A 83 -3.80 8.49 9.63
CA ILE A 83 -3.85 7.06 9.25
C ILE A 83 -3.26 6.20 10.38
N ASP A 84 -2.08 6.57 10.89
CA ASP A 84 -1.36 5.84 11.93
C ASP A 84 -2.13 5.78 13.26
N ALA A 85 -2.88 6.84 13.60
CA ALA A 85 -3.77 6.84 14.77
C ALA A 85 -4.84 5.73 14.74
N HIS A 86 -5.25 5.29 13.54
CA HIS A 86 -6.14 4.15 13.36
C HIS A 86 -5.44 2.79 13.41
N GLN A 87 -4.11 2.76 13.57
CA GLN A 87 -3.26 1.57 13.66
C GLN A 87 -3.62 0.48 12.62
N PRO A 88 -3.66 0.80 11.32
CA PRO A 88 -3.87 -0.21 10.29
C PRO A 88 -2.61 -1.04 10.07
N ASP A 89 -2.79 -2.33 9.83
CA ASP A 89 -1.72 -3.23 9.39
C ASP A 89 -1.50 -3.11 7.86
N VAL A 90 -2.57 -2.80 7.13
CA VAL A 90 -2.58 -2.66 5.67
C VAL A 90 -3.40 -1.44 5.29
N LEU A 91 -2.82 -0.58 4.45
CA LEU A 91 -3.49 0.54 3.82
C LEU A 91 -3.70 0.23 2.33
N LEU A 92 -4.96 0.29 1.87
CA LEU A 92 -5.34 0.21 0.47
C LEU A 92 -5.87 1.58 0.04
N ILE A 93 -5.41 2.08 -1.10
CA ILE A 93 -5.68 3.43 -1.63
C ILE A 93 -5.99 3.29 -3.12
#